data_AF-A0A1V5BVA7-F1
#
_entry.id   AF-A0A1V5BVA7-F1
#
_cell.length_a   1.000
_cell.length_b   1.000
_cell.length_c   1.000
_cell.angle_alpha   90.00
_cell.angle_beta   90.00
_cell.angle_gamma   90.00
#
_symmetry.space_group_name_H-M   'P 1'
#
loop_
_entity.id
_entity.type
_entity.pdbx_description
1 polymer ?
#
loop_
_entity_poly.entity_id
_entity_poly.type
_entity_poly.pdbx_seq_one_letter_code
_entity_poly.pdbx_strand_id
1 'polypeptide(L)'
;MVSRLTTRQLLIKKVEEMIYNREGPFSIVVADIDNLENINNTYSPKIGDEIIDKLVSIFMNNLSENDLSTRQGDEFMILLVGKGAERSLMEMEEIRRYLSDNTFGFSDGEIQDDIYVTISCGIASWPRDAKNAIELLRVADSALFRAKKLGKNKVCLSEVESMVLKSSYFTKTQIDRLSELAKEMEKTEAFLLREALDDLFKKYSK
;
A
#
# COMPACT_ATOMS: atom_id res chain seq x y z
N MET A 1 5.95 -21.28 -11.81
CA MET A 1 4.86 -20.30 -11.88
C MET A 1 5.52 -18.94 -11.96
N VAL A 2 5.32 -18.20 -13.05
CA VAL A 2 6.09 -16.96 -13.31
C VAL A 2 5.65 -15.88 -12.33
N SER A 3 6.58 -15.40 -11.51
CA SER A 3 6.41 -14.18 -10.71
C SER A 3 6.03 -13.03 -11.65
N ARG A 4 4.77 -12.56 -11.62
CA ARG A 4 4.33 -11.34 -12.33
C ARG A 4 4.52 -10.07 -11.47
N LEU A 5 5.30 -10.17 -10.39
CA LEU A 5 5.78 -8.99 -9.69
C LEU A 5 6.74 -8.24 -10.61
N THR A 6 6.43 -6.98 -10.86
CA THR A 6 7.32 -6.05 -11.56
C THR A 6 8.10 -5.19 -10.58
N THR A 7 8.95 -4.30 -11.09
CA THR A 7 9.66 -3.33 -10.25
C THR A 7 8.79 -2.10 -10.01
N ARG A 8 8.95 -1.48 -8.83
CA ARG A 8 8.30 -0.19 -8.51
C ARG A 8 8.57 0.87 -9.58
N GLN A 9 9.79 0.93 -10.11
CA GLN A 9 10.16 1.85 -11.19
C GLN A 9 9.36 1.61 -12.47
N LEU A 10 9.18 0.35 -12.89
CA LEU A 10 8.42 0.06 -14.11
C LEU A 10 6.93 0.38 -13.93
N LEU A 11 6.35 0.06 -12.77
CA LEU A 11 4.96 0.39 -12.48
C LEU A 11 4.74 1.92 -12.51
N ILE A 12 5.59 2.69 -11.83
CA ILE A 12 5.50 4.16 -11.82
C ILE A 12 5.63 4.73 -13.24
N LYS A 13 6.61 4.24 -14.02
CA LYS A 13 6.78 4.66 -15.41
C LYS A 13 5.52 4.39 -16.24
N LYS A 14 4.89 3.23 -16.07
CA LYS A 14 3.64 2.88 -16.76
C LYS A 14 2.49 3.83 -16.38
N VAL A 15 2.39 4.19 -15.09
CA VAL A 15 1.41 5.19 -14.63
C VAL A 15 1.64 6.55 -15.29
N GLU A 16 2.89 7.01 -15.33
CA GLU A 16 3.24 8.28 -15.98
C GLU A 16 2.89 8.28 -17.48
N GLU A 17 3.20 7.19 -18.18
CA GLU A 17 2.83 7.00 -19.59
C GLU A 17 1.31 7.04 -19.79
N MET A 18 0.54 6.33 -18.97
CA MET A 18 -0.93 6.31 -19.05
C MET A 18 -1.53 7.69 -18.78
N ILE A 19 -1.01 8.45 -17.81
CA ILE A 19 -1.45 9.83 -17.55
C ILE A 19 -1.14 10.73 -18.74
N TYR A 20 0.06 10.64 -19.29
CA TYR A 20 0.49 11.44 -20.44
C TYR A 20 -0.40 11.19 -21.67
N ASN A 21 -0.67 9.92 -21.96
CA ASN A 21 -1.54 9.49 -23.07
C ASN A 21 -3.03 9.66 -22.78
N ARG A 22 -3.40 10.02 -21.54
CA ARG A 22 -4.78 10.08 -21.04
C ARG A 22 -5.55 8.77 -21.15
N GLU A 23 -4.86 7.65 -20.93
CA GLU A 23 -5.40 6.29 -20.94
C GLU A 23 -6.02 5.95 -19.58
N GLY A 24 -7.24 6.43 -19.32
CA GLY A 24 -8.00 6.15 -18.10
C GLY A 24 -9.41 5.58 -18.36
N PRO A 25 -10.13 5.18 -17.30
CA PRO A 25 -9.71 5.24 -15.90
C PRO A 25 -8.78 4.09 -15.50
N PHE A 26 -7.95 4.31 -14.49
CA PHE A 26 -7.17 3.27 -13.82
C PHE A 26 -7.00 3.63 -12.34
N SER A 27 -6.60 2.65 -11.52
CA SER A 27 -6.40 2.86 -10.09
C SER A 27 -5.06 2.33 -9.60
N ILE A 28 -4.51 3.01 -8.61
CA ILE A 28 -3.44 2.50 -7.76
C ILE A 28 -4.04 2.00 -6.47
N VAL A 29 -3.62 0.80 -6.08
CA VAL A 29 -3.88 0.22 -4.77
C VAL A 29 -2.54 0.10 -4.04
N VAL A 30 -2.48 0.59 -2.81
CA VAL A 30 -1.41 0.27 -1.87
C VAL A 30 -2.01 -0.62 -0.80
N ALA A 31 -1.48 -1.82 -0.64
CA ALA A 31 -1.98 -2.83 0.28
C ALA A 31 -0.86 -3.30 1.21
N ASP A 32 -1.21 -3.71 2.42
CA ASP A 32 -0.26 -4.12 3.45
C ASP A 32 -0.84 -5.24 4.30
N ILE A 33 0.01 -6.19 4.70
CA ILE A 33 -0.39 -7.32 5.56
C ILE A 33 -0.51 -6.85 7.00
N ASP A 34 -1.71 -6.93 7.55
CA ASP A 34 -1.95 -6.47 8.90
C ASP A 34 -1.24 -7.35 9.93
N ASN A 35 -0.41 -6.72 10.78
CA ASN A 35 0.25 -7.36 11.91
C ASN A 35 1.27 -8.46 11.54
N LEU A 36 1.89 -8.41 10.35
CA LEU A 36 2.87 -9.43 9.94
C LEU A 36 4.02 -9.56 10.95
N GLU A 37 4.52 -8.45 11.51
CA GLU A 37 5.56 -8.49 12.54
C GLU A 37 5.13 -9.29 13.78
N ASN A 38 3.88 -9.11 14.24
CA ASN A 38 3.35 -9.87 15.37
C ASN A 38 3.24 -11.36 15.04
N ILE A 39 2.85 -11.69 13.81
CA ILE A 39 2.81 -13.08 13.33
C ILE A 39 4.23 -13.66 13.33
N ASN A 40 5.21 -12.94 12.81
CA ASN A 40 6.61 -13.37 12.80
C ASN A 40 7.16 -13.61 14.20
N ASN A 41 6.81 -12.73 15.15
CA ASN A 41 7.23 -12.86 16.55
C ASN A 41 6.52 -14.00 17.29
N THR A 42 5.30 -14.36 16.86
CA THR A 42 4.50 -15.44 17.48
C THR A 42 4.88 -16.82 16.94
N TYR A 43 5.13 -16.91 15.64
CA TYR A 43 5.39 -18.15 14.94
C TYR A 43 6.85 -18.26 14.53
N SER A 44 7.21 -17.70 13.38
CA SER A 44 8.60 -17.52 12.94
C SER A 44 8.64 -16.61 11.70
N PRO A 45 9.79 -16.01 11.37
CA PRO A 45 9.94 -15.27 10.12
C PRO A 45 9.65 -16.11 8.87
N LYS A 46 9.88 -17.43 8.92
CA LYS A 46 9.58 -18.34 7.80
C LYS A 46 8.08 -18.40 7.51
N ILE A 47 7.25 -18.46 8.55
CA ILE A 47 5.78 -18.39 8.40
C ILE A 47 5.36 -17.06 7.78
N GLY A 48 6.03 -15.96 8.15
CA GLY A 48 5.83 -14.66 7.51
C GLY A 48 6.09 -14.69 6.00
N ASP A 49 7.19 -15.31 5.57
CA ASP A 49 7.51 -15.48 4.16
C ASP A 49 6.44 -16.32 3.43
N GLU A 50 5.95 -17.40 4.05
CA GLU A 50 4.86 -18.20 3.47
C GLU A 50 3.55 -17.42 3.32
N ILE A 51 3.23 -16.56 4.29
CA ILE A 51 2.06 -15.67 4.23
C ILE A 51 2.19 -14.67 3.08
N ILE A 52 3.39 -14.10 2.89
CA ILE A 52 3.67 -13.19 1.77
C ILE A 52 3.49 -13.92 0.44
N ASP A 53 4.05 -15.12 0.29
CA ASP A 53 3.95 -15.93 -0.93
C ASP A 53 2.49 -16.33 -1.22
N LYS A 54 1.71 -16.62 -0.17
CA LYS A 54 0.28 -16.87 -0.27
C LYS A 54 -0.47 -15.65 -0.80
N LEU A 55 -0.17 -14.45 -0.28
CA LEU A 55 -0.79 -13.21 -0.74
C LEU A 55 -0.42 -12.87 -2.18
N VAL A 56 0.86 -13.04 -2.56
CA VAL A 56 1.29 -12.91 -3.96
C VAL A 56 0.44 -13.81 -4.84
N SER A 57 0.28 -15.07 -4.47
CA SER A 57 -0.53 -16.04 -5.23
C SER A 57 -2.00 -15.62 -5.34
N ILE A 58 -2.60 -15.12 -4.25
CA ILE A 58 -3.98 -14.62 -4.25
C ILE A 58 -4.12 -13.42 -5.18
N PHE A 59 -3.22 -12.44 -5.11
CA PHE A 59 -3.25 -11.31 -6.04
C PHE A 59 -3.10 -11.77 -7.49
N MET A 60 -2.16 -12.68 -7.78
CA MET A 60 -1.92 -13.13 -9.16
C MET A 60 -3.13 -13.84 -9.78
N ASN A 61 -3.94 -14.51 -8.97
CA ASN A 61 -5.16 -15.18 -9.44
C ASN A 61 -6.34 -14.24 -9.65
N ASN A 62 -6.34 -13.07 -9.01
CA ASN A 62 -7.43 -12.09 -9.09
C ASN A 62 -7.13 -10.92 -10.04
N LEU A 63 -5.85 -10.65 -10.31
CA LEU A 63 -5.42 -9.58 -11.19
C LEU A 63 -5.46 -10.02 -12.68
N SER A 64 -5.86 -9.08 -13.54
CA SER A 64 -5.89 -9.31 -14.99
C SER A 64 -4.47 -9.28 -15.58
N GLU A 65 -4.31 -9.75 -16.83
CA GLU A 65 -3.00 -9.77 -17.49
C GLU A 65 -2.38 -8.39 -17.72
N ASN A 66 -3.21 -7.34 -17.76
CA ASN A 66 -2.77 -5.96 -17.93
C ASN A 66 -2.47 -5.27 -16.60
N ASP A 67 -2.91 -5.84 -15.47
CA ASP A 67 -2.65 -5.29 -14.16
C ASP A 67 -1.19 -5.56 -13.77
N LEU A 68 -0.56 -4.60 -13.09
CA LEU A 68 0.81 -4.72 -12.62
C LEU A 68 0.82 -4.70 -11.10
N SER A 69 1.73 -5.46 -10.50
CA SER A 69 1.90 -5.44 -9.05
C SER A 69 3.38 -5.46 -8.69
N THR A 70 3.71 -4.86 -7.56
CA THR A 70 5.05 -4.80 -7.00
C THR A 70 4.95 -5.06 -5.50
N ARG A 71 6.04 -5.53 -4.89
CA ARG A 71 6.12 -5.80 -3.46
C ARG A 71 7.39 -5.17 -2.88
N GLN A 72 7.29 -4.64 -1.67
CA GLN A 72 8.41 -4.21 -0.84
C GLN A 72 8.13 -4.64 0.61
N GLY A 73 8.77 -5.74 1.06
CA GLY A 73 8.44 -6.33 2.35
C GLY A 73 7.02 -6.91 2.35
N ASP A 74 6.18 -6.43 3.26
CA ASP A 74 4.76 -6.74 3.40
C ASP A 74 3.83 -5.75 2.67
N GLU A 75 4.40 -4.71 2.06
CA GLU A 75 3.66 -3.72 1.28
C GLU A 75 3.60 -4.11 -0.20
N PHE A 76 2.41 -3.97 -0.79
CA PHE A 76 2.13 -4.20 -2.19
C PHE A 76 1.63 -2.91 -2.84
N MET A 77 2.10 -2.64 -4.05
CA MET A 77 1.55 -1.59 -4.90
C MET A 77 1.06 -2.21 -6.21
N ILE A 78 -0.21 -1.98 -6.53
CA ILE A 78 -0.92 -2.60 -7.64
C ILE A 78 -1.49 -1.51 -8.55
N LEU A 79 -1.25 -1.61 -9.84
CA LEU A 79 -1.88 -0.83 -10.89
C LEU A 79 -3.00 -1.66 -11.52
N LEU A 80 -4.23 -1.17 -11.35
CA LEU A 80 -5.46 -1.75 -11.89
C LEU A 80 -5.85 -1.00 -13.18
N VAL A 81 -5.54 -1.58 -14.33
CA VAL A 81 -5.70 -0.95 -15.65
C VAL A 81 -7.16 -1.04 -16.11
N GLY A 82 -7.72 0.07 -16.59
CA GLY A 82 -9.12 0.13 -17.05
C GLY A 82 -10.15 0.08 -15.92
N LYS A 83 -9.73 0.25 -14.66
CA LYS A 83 -10.55 0.11 -13.46
C LYS A 83 -10.53 1.40 -12.65
N GLY A 84 -11.69 2.06 -12.57
CA GLY A 84 -11.89 3.23 -11.69
C GLY A 84 -12.23 2.83 -10.25
N ALA A 85 -12.46 3.84 -9.39
CA ALA A 85 -12.57 3.69 -7.94
C ALA A 85 -13.56 2.60 -7.49
N GLU A 86 -14.77 2.59 -8.05
CA GLU A 86 -15.81 1.63 -7.65
C GLU A 86 -15.43 0.19 -7.99
N ARG A 87 -14.92 -0.05 -9.20
CA ARG A 87 -14.51 -1.39 -9.63
C ARG A 87 -13.32 -1.88 -8.84
N SER A 88 -12.33 -1.01 -8.62
CA SER A 88 -11.17 -1.33 -7.79
C SER A 88 -11.55 -1.60 -6.33
N LEU A 89 -12.52 -0.85 -5.78
CA LEU A 89 -13.04 -1.11 -4.43
C LEU A 89 -13.68 -2.49 -4.34
N MET A 90 -14.54 -2.86 -5.30
CA MET A 90 -15.18 -4.17 -5.31
C MET A 90 -14.17 -5.31 -5.39
N GLU A 91 -13.22 -5.24 -6.31
CA GLU A 91 -12.17 -6.27 -6.48
C GLU A 91 -11.31 -6.41 -5.22
N MET A 92 -10.90 -5.29 -4.61
CA MET A 92 -10.08 -5.34 -3.40
C MET A 92 -10.88 -5.78 -2.16
N GLU A 93 -12.17 -5.43 -2.05
CA GLU A 93 -13.03 -5.93 -0.98
C GLU A 93 -13.27 -7.44 -1.09
N GLU A 94 -13.39 -7.98 -2.30
CA GLU A 94 -13.50 -9.42 -2.52
C GLU A 94 -12.24 -10.15 -2.01
N ILE A 95 -11.05 -9.66 -2.39
CA ILE A 95 -9.77 -10.22 -1.91
C ILE A 95 -9.65 -10.09 -0.39
N ARG A 96 -9.99 -8.92 0.16
CA ARG A 96 -9.93 -8.66 1.60
C ARG A 96 -10.85 -9.61 2.37
N ARG A 97 -12.10 -9.79 1.91
CA ARG A 97 -13.08 -10.72 2.52
C ARG A 97 -12.62 -12.16 2.42
N TYR A 98 -12.14 -12.58 1.26
CA TYR A 98 -11.58 -13.91 1.10
C TYR A 98 -10.46 -14.18 2.11
N LEU A 99 -9.57 -13.22 2.34
CA LEU A 99 -8.53 -13.33 3.35
C LEU A 99 -9.10 -13.35 4.78
N SER A 100 -10.04 -12.45 5.11
CA SER A 100 -10.58 -12.34 6.48
C SER A 100 -11.49 -13.49 6.90
N ASP A 101 -12.16 -14.11 5.93
CA ASP A 101 -13.18 -15.14 6.18
C ASP A 101 -12.59 -16.56 6.17
N ASN A 102 -11.30 -16.69 5.88
CA ASN A 102 -10.60 -17.97 5.82
C ASN A 102 -9.36 -17.96 6.71
N THR A 103 -9.00 -19.15 7.21
CA THR A 103 -7.66 -19.42 7.71
C THR A 103 -6.85 -20.12 6.63
N PHE A 104 -5.53 -20.03 6.76
CA PHE A 104 -4.61 -20.72 5.87
C PHE A 104 -3.60 -21.51 6.70
N GLY A 105 -3.41 -22.77 6.34
CA GLY A 105 -2.41 -23.61 6.97
C GLY A 105 -1.02 -23.19 6.52
N PHE A 106 -0.16 -22.86 7.48
CA PHE A 106 1.26 -22.55 7.28
C PHE A 106 2.13 -23.47 8.12
N SER A 107 3.34 -23.75 7.67
CA SER A 107 4.28 -24.58 8.42
C SER A 107 5.73 -24.25 8.14
N ASP A 108 6.54 -24.17 9.19
CA ASP A 108 7.99 -24.00 9.07
C ASP A 108 8.78 -25.31 9.29
N GLY A 109 8.06 -26.44 9.32
CA GLY A 109 8.59 -27.76 9.62
C GLY A 109 8.60 -28.14 11.11
N GLU A 110 8.48 -27.17 12.02
CA GLU A 110 8.40 -27.39 13.47
C GLU A 110 6.99 -27.12 14.01
N ILE A 111 6.35 -26.08 13.49
CA ILE A 111 4.97 -25.70 13.81
C ILE A 111 4.11 -25.84 12.54
N GLN A 112 2.86 -26.25 12.74
CA GLN A 112 1.82 -26.23 11.71
C GLN A 112 0.54 -25.68 12.34
N ASP A 113 0.02 -24.58 11.80
CA ASP A 113 -1.17 -23.91 12.34
C ASP A 113 -2.00 -23.25 11.22
N ASP A 114 -3.27 -23.08 11.48
CA ASP A 114 -4.22 -22.38 10.61
C ASP A 114 -4.30 -20.90 11.06
N ILE A 115 -3.70 -20.00 10.27
CA ILE A 115 -3.51 -18.60 10.67
C ILE A 115 -4.51 -17.70 9.93
N TYR A 116 -5.13 -16.78 10.66
CA TYR A 116 -5.91 -15.68 10.09
C TYR A 116 -4.98 -14.58 9.58
N VAL A 117 -5.18 -14.17 8.33
CA VAL A 117 -4.41 -13.10 7.71
C VAL A 117 -5.39 -12.06 7.18
N THR A 118 -5.19 -10.79 7.53
CA THR A 118 -5.96 -9.68 6.96
C THR A 118 -5.06 -8.69 6.25
N ILE A 119 -5.63 -7.92 5.34
CA ILE A 119 -4.94 -6.82 4.67
C ILE A 119 -5.71 -5.52 4.86
N SER A 120 -4.95 -4.44 4.90
CA SER A 120 -5.48 -3.08 4.74
C SER A 120 -5.10 -2.57 3.36
N CYS A 121 -6.00 -1.83 2.71
CA CYS A 121 -5.77 -1.30 1.37
C CYS A 121 -6.21 0.17 1.26
N GLY A 122 -5.42 0.96 0.53
CA GLY A 122 -5.74 2.31 0.08
C GLY A 122 -5.84 2.37 -1.44
N ILE A 123 -6.90 2.97 -1.97
CA ILE A 123 -7.15 3.05 -3.41
C ILE A 123 -7.22 4.49 -3.86
N ALA A 124 -6.56 4.85 -4.97
CA ALA A 124 -6.79 6.10 -5.67
C ALA A 124 -6.89 5.88 -7.17
N SER A 125 -7.75 6.66 -7.83
CA SER A 125 -8.07 6.50 -9.25
C SER A 125 -7.78 7.76 -10.05
N TRP A 126 -7.15 7.59 -11.21
CA TRP A 126 -6.96 8.65 -12.18
C TRP A 126 -8.08 8.63 -13.22
N PRO A 127 -8.60 9.80 -13.67
CA PRO A 127 -8.23 11.17 -13.29
C PRO A 127 -9.00 11.74 -12.09
N ARG A 128 -9.82 10.93 -11.39
CA ARG A 128 -10.71 11.39 -10.32
C ARG A 128 -9.96 12.06 -9.16
N ASP A 129 -8.86 11.46 -8.72
CA ASP A 129 -8.27 11.74 -7.40
C ASP A 129 -6.96 12.52 -7.46
N ALA A 130 -6.34 12.61 -8.64
CA ALA A 130 -5.01 13.21 -8.80
C ALA A 130 -4.75 13.66 -10.24
N LYS A 131 -3.83 14.63 -10.41
CA LYS A 131 -3.45 15.14 -11.73
C LYS A 131 -2.18 14.51 -12.29
N ASN A 132 -1.35 13.93 -11.43
CA ASN A 132 -0.07 13.33 -11.78
C ASN A 132 0.21 12.09 -10.92
N ALA A 133 1.22 11.30 -11.30
CA ALA A 133 1.56 10.04 -10.65
C ALA A 133 1.95 10.23 -9.17
N ILE A 134 2.68 11.29 -8.84
CA ILE A 134 3.13 11.58 -7.48
C ILE A 134 1.93 11.84 -6.56
N GLU A 135 1.00 12.68 -7.00
CA GLU A 135 -0.25 12.94 -6.26
C GLU A 135 -1.07 11.67 -6.10
N LEU A 136 -1.20 10.86 -7.15
CA LEU A 136 -1.99 9.62 -7.16
C LEU A 136 -1.46 8.60 -6.15
N LEU A 137 -0.15 8.37 -6.13
CA LEU A 137 0.50 7.50 -5.16
C LEU A 137 0.31 8.01 -3.73
N ARG A 138 0.51 9.32 -3.52
CA ARG A 138 0.36 9.95 -2.20
C ARG A 138 -1.05 9.79 -1.64
N VAL A 139 -2.09 9.96 -2.47
CA VAL A 139 -3.48 9.82 -2.00
C VAL A 139 -3.88 8.37 -1.78
N ALA A 140 -3.31 7.41 -2.53
CA ALA A 140 -3.50 5.98 -2.28
C ALA A 140 -2.84 5.57 -0.94
N ASP A 141 -1.61 6.03 -0.69
CA ASP A 141 -0.94 5.84 0.60
C ASP A 141 -1.78 6.43 1.74
N SER A 142 -2.24 7.68 1.62
CA SER A 142 -3.08 8.33 2.64
C SER A 142 -4.32 7.47 2.97
N ALA A 143 -4.96 6.90 1.95
CA ALA A 143 -6.08 5.99 2.12
C ALA A 143 -5.71 4.70 2.86
N LEU A 144 -4.54 4.10 2.58
CA LEU A 144 -4.06 2.90 3.30
C LEU A 144 -3.84 3.22 4.78
N PHE A 145 -3.23 4.36 5.09
CA PHE A 145 -3.05 4.77 6.48
C PHE A 145 -4.39 4.96 7.20
N ARG A 146 -5.38 5.57 6.53
CA ARG A 146 -6.73 5.65 7.09
C ARG A 146 -7.33 4.26 7.33
N ALA A 147 -7.15 3.30 6.42
CA ALA A 147 -7.61 1.93 6.64
C ALA A 147 -6.98 1.31 7.90
N LYS A 148 -5.67 1.46 8.10
CA LYS A 148 -4.97 1.02 9.30
C LYS A 148 -5.49 1.72 10.56
N LYS A 149 -5.72 3.04 10.52
CA LYS A 149 -6.25 3.83 11.65
C LYS A 149 -7.68 3.47 12.04
N LEU A 150 -8.51 3.09 11.06
CA LEU A 150 -9.89 2.69 11.28
C LEU A 150 -10.02 1.25 11.83
N GLY A 151 -8.92 0.62 12.22
CA GLY A 151 -8.92 -0.70 12.86
C GLY A 151 -8.46 -1.85 11.97
N LYS A 152 -7.71 -1.56 10.90
CA LYS A 152 -7.16 -2.56 9.96
C LYS A 152 -8.26 -3.39 9.27
N ASN A 153 -7.89 -4.39 8.46
CA ASN A 153 -8.82 -5.24 7.71
C ASN A 153 -9.88 -4.40 6.95
N LYS A 154 -9.43 -3.40 6.19
CA LYS A 154 -10.30 -2.44 5.48
C LYS A 154 -9.73 -2.04 4.13
N VAL A 155 -10.62 -1.79 3.17
CA VAL A 155 -10.30 -1.06 1.95
C VAL A 155 -10.84 0.37 2.07
N CYS A 156 -9.98 1.36 1.90
CA CYS A 156 -10.36 2.77 1.87
C CYS A 156 -10.12 3.36 0.48
N LEU A 157 -11.13 4.01 -0.09
CA LEU A 157 -10.94 4.89 -1.25
C LEU A 157 -10.23 6.17 -0.81
N SER A 158 -9.54 6.83 -1.72
CA SER A 158 -8.98 8.15 -1.51
C SER A 158 -10.08 9.15 -1.13
N GLU A 159 -9.72 10.06 -0.25
CA GLU A 159 -10.55 11.23 0.04
C GLU A 159 -9.82 12.43 -0.54
N VAL A 160 -10.54 13.27 -1.27
CA VAL A 160 -10.00 14.55 -1.71
C VAL A 160 -9.78 15.37 -0.45
N GLU A 161 -8.52 15.59 -0.09
CA GLU A 161 -8.17 16.57 0.92
C GLU A 161 -8.44 17.97 0.36
N SER A 162 -9.70 18.38 0.39
CA SER A 162 -10.07 19.76 0.12
C SER A 162 -9.47 20.65 1.20
N MET A 163 -8.56 21.54 0.80
CA MET A 163 -7.92 22.58 1.60
C MET A 163 -6.83 22.10 2.58
N VAL A 164 -5.60 21.98 2.07
CA VAL A 164 -4.46 22.38 2.87
C VAL A 164 -4.34 23.91 2.74
N LEU A 165 -4.46 24.64 3.86
CA LEU A 165 -4.21 26.09 3.87
C LEU A 165 -2.83 26.36 3.26
N LYS A 166 -2.66 27.43 2.48
CA LYS A 166 -1.36 27.79 1.83
C LYS A 166 -0.18 27.88 2.81
N SER A 167 -0.44 27.93 4.12
CA SER A 167 0.55 27.95 5.19
C SER A 167 0.94 26.57 5.74
N SER A 168 0.23 25.49 5.40
CA SER A 168 0.61 24.11 5.69
C SER A 168 0.89 23.41 4.36
N TYR A 169 2.11 22.95 4.12
CA TYR A 169 2.46 22.20 2.91
C TYR A 169 2.21 20.69 3.06
N PHE A 170 1.74 20.27 4.23
CA PHE A 170 1.49 18.87 4.58
C PHE A 170 0.00 18.59 4.74
N THR A 171 -0.41 17.42 4.24
CA THR A 171 -1.75 16.87 4.43
C THR A 171 -2.02 16.54 5.89
N LYS A 172 -3.30 16.48 6.29
CA LYS A 172 -3.65 16.05 7.66
C LYS A 172 -3.07 14.65 7.94
N THR A 173 -3.22 13.73 6.99
CA THR A 173 -2.64 12.39 7.10
C THR A 173 -1.12 12.40 7.24
N GLN A 174 -0.41 13.30 6.54
CA GLN A 174 1.04 13.42 6.70
C GLN A 174 1.42 13.89 8.11
N ILE A 175 0.67 14.84 8.68
CA ILE A 175 0.89 15.34 10.04
C ILE A 175 0.61 14.24 11.07
N ASP A 176 -0.51 13.53 10.92
CA ASP A 176 -0.87 12.42 11.81
C ASP A 176 0.19 11.31 11.79
N ARG A 177 0.67 10.92 10.58
CA ARG A 177 1.76 9.95 10.41
C ARG A 177 3.08 10.42 11.05
N LEU A 178 3.45 11.68 10.84
CA LEU A 178 4.68 12.24 11.41
C LEU A 178 4.63 12.23 12.95
N SER A 179 3.46 12.55 13.51
CA SER A 179 3.25 12.55 14.96
C SER A 179 3.36 11.15 15.57
N GLU A 180 2.88 10.12 14.86
CA GLU A 180 3.01 8.73 15.28
C GLU A 180 4.45 8.24 15.22
N LEU A 181 5.13 8.47 14.09
CA LEU A 181 6.53 8.11 13.93
C LEU A 181 7.41 8.80 14.98
N ALA A 182 7.13 10.07 15.30
CA ALA A 182 7.82 10.80 16.35
C ALA A 182 7.68 10.12 17.72
N LYS A 183 6.48 9.65 18.07
CA LYS A 183 6.24 8.91 19.32
C LYS A 183 6.95 7.57 19.35
N GLU A 184 6.83 6.79 18.28
CA GLU A 184 7.46 5.46 18.17
C GLU A 184 8.98 5.53 18.26
N MET A 185 9.58 6.56 17.68
CA MET A 185 11.03 6.77 17.71
C MET A 185 11.53 7.54 18.93
N GLU A 186 10.65 7.92 19.86
CA GLU A 186 10.96 8.81 21.00
C GLU A 186 11.68 10.10 20.58
N LYS A 187 11.29 10.68 19.44
CA LYS A 187 11.86 11.88 18.82
C LYS A 187 10.80 12.99 18.69
N THR A 188 11.23 14.22 18.39
CA THR A 188 10.30 15.30 18.03
C THR A 188 10.01 15.29 16.53
N GLU A 189 8.82 15.75 16.12
CA GLU A 189 8.47 15.93 14.70
C GLU A 189 9.49 16.83 13.98
N ALA A 190 9.94 17.91 14.63
CA ALA A 190 10.97 18.80 14.12
C ALA A 190 12.36 18.15 13.99
N PHE A 191 12.66 17.12 14.78
CA PHE A 191 13.88 16.32 14.60
C PHE A 191 13.78 15.48 13.33
N LEU A 192 12.68 14.74 13.15
CA LEU A 192 12.47 13.88 11.98
C LEU A 192 12.42 14.69 10.67
N LEU A 193 11.81 15.87 10.67
CA LEU A 193 11.80 16.76 9.51
C LEU A 193 13.20 17.26 9.14
N ARG A 194 14.06 17.55 10.13
CA ARG A 194 15.45 17.92 9.88
C ARG A 194 16.25 16.74 9.34
N GLU A 195 16.08 15.55 9.93
CA GLU A 195 16.72 14.31 9.45
C GLU A 195 16.36 14.03 7.98
N ALA A 196 15.08 14.13 7.63
CA ALA A 196 14.61 13.97 6.25
C ALA A 196 15.19 15.03 5.28
N LEU A 197 15.36 16.27 5.76
CA LEU A 197 15.96 17.34 4.97
C LEU A 197 17.46 17.12 4.72
N ASP A 198 18.18 16.68 5.76
CA ASP A 198 19.60 16.35 5.66
C ASP A 198 19.83 15.18 4.69
N ASP A 199 18.98 14.15 4.74
CA ASP A 199 19.05 13.02 3.82
C ASP A 199 18.73 13.43 2.37
N LEU A 200 17.79 14.36 2.18
CA LEU A 200 17.54 14.95 0.87
C LEU A 200 18.79 15.68 0.37
N PHE A 201 19.46 16.48 1.20
CA PHE A 201 20.69 17.15 0.81
C PHE A 201 21.80 16.17 0.47
N LYS A 202 22.03 15.12 1.28
CA LYS A 202 23.01 14.07 0.97
C LYS A 202 22.72 13.38 -0.36
N LYS A 203 21.44 13.12 -0.66
CA LYS A 203 21.02 12.47 -1.90
C LYS A 203 21.36 13.28 -3.16
N TYR A 204 21.42 14.61 -3.04
CA TYR A 204 21.63 15.52 -4.19
C TYR A 204 22.92 16.35 -4.12
N SER A 205 23.67 16.30 -3.02
CA SER A 205 25.02 16.84 -2.93
C SER A 205 25.96 15.92 -3.70
N LYS A 206 26.44 16.40 -4.85
CA LYS A 206 27.49 15.74 -5.63
C LYS A 206 28.79 15.61 -4.86
#